data_AF-A0A9P9HNG4-F1
#
_entry.id   AF-A0A9P9HNG4-F1
#
_cell.length_a   1.000
_cell.length_b   1.000
_cell.length_c   1.000
_cell.angle_alpha   90.00
_cell.angle_beta   90.00
_cell.angle_gamma   90.00
#
_symmetry.space_group_name_H-M   'P 1'
#
loop_
_entity.id
_entity.type
_entity.pdbx_description
1 polymer ?
#
loop_
_entity_poly.entity_id
_entity_poly.type
_entity_poly.pdbx_seq_one_letter_code
_entity_poly.pdbx_strand_id
1 'polypeptide(L)'
;MAAHKISDERFAEIRKAVGPPFAVPPSEYMRNLEVETKKDNSLTKFLERASTVDTESPRLSPKKWLEQLTIVDFSDHVAISDHRFGLGTDFFGKFDLVTDDMNTFAIAPYPGALSTEELPLPQHSSSPDTSFDDNDPHPSLLSLQIGGQHAIHPALETPTTVIPSVSGQPLPSLVLPVGKLQKRSNAKTNNVFLDTDYVLVIDAVATEHPVWLIYDRNPRDDLGERCSVDPDQQPLVFKGVGKNFDAAQVFPGIQYWIKSYGNLDFTGFQEAVKKTGIIAPVKATELTLSDAAKLFQQ
;
A
#
# COMPACT_ATOMS: atom_id res chain seq x y z
N MET A 1 -34.52 -23.41 0.01
CA MET A 1 -34.02 -24.40 0.98
C MET A 1 -33.20 -23.64 2.01
N ALA A 2 -33.51 -23.77 3.30
CA ALA A 2 -32.82 -23.03 4.35
C ALA A 2 -31.40 -23.60 4.49
N ALA A 3 -30.40 -22.83 4.04
CA ALA A 3 -29.00 -23.15 4.32
C ALA A 3 -28.79 -23.05 5.84
N HIS A 4 -28.55 -24.18 6.51
CA HIS A 4 -28.19 -24.20 7.91
C HIS A 4 -26.91 -23.36 8.11
N LYS A 5 -27.05 -22.15 8.64
CA LYS A 5 -25.92 -21.32 9.07
C LYS A 5 -25.07 -22.12 10.06
N ILE A 6 -23.75 -22.01 9.94
CA ILE A 6 -22.82 -22.54 10.94
C ILE A 6 -23.01 -21.77 12.25
N SER A 7 -22.98 -22.44 13.41
CA SER A 7 -23.14 -21.78 14.70
C SER A 7 -21.91 -20.94 15.05
N ASP A 8 -22.09 -19.99 15.97
CA ASP A 8 -21.05 -19.06 16.43
C ASP A 8 -19.91 -19.82 17.12
N GLU A 9 -20.25 -20.80 17.96
CA GLU A 9 -19.30 -21.63 18.68
C GLU A 9 -18.44 -22.43 17.71
N ARG A 10 -19.07 -23.02 16.68
CA ARG A 10 -18.37 -23.85 15.69
C ARG A 10 -17.49 -23.00 14.78
N PHE A 11 -17.95 -21.82 14.39
CA PHE A 11 -17.15 -20.87 13.63
C PHE A 11 -15.90 -20.42 14.41
N ALA A 12 -16.04 -20.11 15.69
CA ALA A 12 -14.93 -19.73 16.57
C ALA A 12 -13.95 -20.88 16.81
N GLU A 13 -14.45 -22.11 16.97
CA GLU A 13 -13.63 -23.32 17.10
C GLU A 13 -12.75 -23.53 15.87
N ILE A 14 -13.34 -23.49 14.67
CA ILE A 14 -12.59 -23.65 13.41
C ILE A 14 -11.56 -22.53 13.25
N ARG A 15 -11.92 -21.25 13.48
CA ARG A 15 -10.95 -20.14 13.42
C ARG A 15 -9.78 -20.34 14.38
N LYS A 16 -10.04 -20.83 15.58
CA LYS A 16 -9.00 -21.08 16.59
C LYS A 16 -8.09 -22.25 16.18
N ALA A 17 -8.64 -23.29 15.57
CA ALA A 17 -7.90 -24.47 15.15
C ALA A 17 -7.04 -24.22 13.90
N VAL A 18 -7.58 -23.49 12.91
CA VAL A 18 -6.91 -23.21 11.64
C VAL A 18 -5.91 -22.05 11.77
N GLY A 19 -6.16 -21.11 12.68
CA GLY A 19 -5.34 -19.91 12.85
C GLY A 19 -5.69 -18.79 11.85
N PRO A 20 -4.89 -17.71 11.79
CA PRO A 20 -5.13 -16.60 10.87
C PRO A 20 -4.91 -17.01 9.40
N PRO A 21 -5.73 -16.52 8.44
CA PRO A 21 -5.61 -16.83 7.00
C PRO A 21 -4.29 -16.46 6.32
N PHE A 22 -3.44 -15.68 6.98
CA PHE A 22 -2.15 -15.23 6.45
C PHE A 22 -0.94 -15.65 7.29
N ALA A 23 -1.16 -16.47 8.33
CA ALA A 23 -0.08 -17.01 9.15
C ALA A 23 0.66 -18.18 8.50
N VAL A 24 0.06 -18.79 7.46
CA VAL A 24 0.57 -19.95 6.73
C VAL A 24 0.23 -19.79 5.24
N PRO A 25 0.87 -20.54 4.32
CA PRO A 25 0.54 -20.49 2.90
C PRO A 25 -0.97 -20.67 2.63
N PRO A 26 -1.57 -19.97 1.64
CA PRO A 26 -3.00 -20.12 1.34
C PRO A 26 -3.43 -21.57 1.09
N SER A 27 -2.56 -22.37 0.47
CA SER A 27 -2.79 -23.81 0.25
C SER A 27 -2.80 -24.60 1.56
N GLU A 28 -1.91 -24.28 2.49
CA GLU A 28 -1.84 -24.89 3.82
C GLU A 28 -3.02 -24.46 4.69
N TYR A 29 -3.36 -23.18 4.68
CA TYR A 29 -4.55 -22.65 5.34
C TYR A 29 -5.82 -23.35 4.83
N MET A 30 -5.99 -23.46 3.52
CA MET A 30 -7.13 -24.15 2.91
C MET A 30 -7.15 -25.63 3.27
N ARG A 31 -6.00 -26.30 3.29
CA ARG A 31 -5.89 -27.71 3.72
C ARG A 31 -6.29 -27.88 5.18
N ASN A 32 -5.81 -27.02 6.07
CA ASN A 32 -6.16 -27.04 7.49
C ASN A 32 -7.65 -26.78 7.69
N LEU A 33 -8.20 -25.83 6.94
CA LEU A 33 -9.63 -25.52 6.93
C LEU A 33 -10.46 -26.70 6.44
N GLU A 34 -10.05 -27.36 5.37
CA GLU A 34 -10.68 -28.58 4.88
C GLU A 34 -10.66 -29.69 5.92
N VAL A 35 -9.53 -29.91 6.61
CA VAL A 35 -9.41 -30.92 7.67
C VAL A 35 -10.39 -30.64 8.82
N GLU A 36 -10.43 -29.41 9.31
CA GLU A 36 -11.28 -29.02 10.45
C GLU A 36 -12.77 -29.04 10.12
N THR A 37 -13.12 -28.76 8.87
CA THR A 37 -14.51 -28.70 8.40
C THR A 37 -15.02 -30.01 7.78
N LYS A 38 -14.14 -31.00 7.57
CA LYS A 38 -14.48 -32.31 6.96
C LYS A 38 -15.47 -33.10 7.80
N LYS A 39 -15.37 -33.02 9.13
CA LYS A 39 -16.20 -33.83 10.05
C LYS A 39 -17.68 -33.49 9.95
N ASP A 40 -18.03 -32.25 9.63
CA ASP A 40 -19.39 -31.73 9.62
C ASP A 40 -19.80 -31.09 8.29
N ASN A 41 -18.98 -31.27 7.24
CA ASN A 41 -19.16 -30.68 5.90
C ASN A 41 -19.47 -29.17 5.98
N SER A 42 -18.76 -28.47 6.86
CA SER A 42 -19.04 -27.07 7.20
C SER A 42 -18.25 -26.07 6.36
N LEU A 43 -17.38 -26.52 5.45
CA LEU A 43 -16.45 -25.66 4.69
C LEU A 43 -17.15 -24.48 4.01
N THR A 44 -18.15 -24.76 3.16
CA THR A 44 -18.88 -23.71 2.44
C THR A 44 -19.58 -22.75 3.40
N LYS A 45 -20.19 -23.27 4.48
CA LYS A 45 -20.89 -22.46 5.49
C LYS A 45 -19.92 -21.59 6.29
N PHE A 46 -18.73 -22.11 6.56
CA PHE A 46 -17.65 -21.37 7.20
C PHE A 46 -17.17 -20.25 6.28
N LEU A 47 -16.90 -20.53 5.00
CA LEU A 47 -16.47 -19.53 4.02
C LEU A 47 -17.53 -18.45 3.80
N GLU A 48 -18.79 -18.84 3.62
CA GLU A 48 -19.93 -17.91 3.54
C GLU A 48 -19.98 -17.03 4.79
N ARG A 49 -19.92 -17.63 5.98
CA ARG A 49 -19.94 -16.87 7.23
C ARG A 49 -18.72 -15.99 7.40
N ALA A 50 -17.52 -16.46 7.10
CA ALA A 50 -16.27 -15.71 7.19
C ALA A 50 -16.35 -14.45 6.32
N SER A 51 -16.80 -14.61 5.07
CA SER A 51 -17.02 -13.49 4.16
C SER A 51 -18.05 -12.48 4.69
N THR A 52 -19.08 -12.94 5.40
CA THR A 52 -20.09 -12.06 6.00
C THR A 52 -19.66 -11.41 7.31
N VAL A 53 -18.89 -12.10 8.16
CA VAL A 53 -18.37 -11.57 9.43
C VAL A 53 -17.39 -10.43 9.16
N ASP A 54 -16.64 -10.55 8.08
CA ASP A 54 -15.80 -9.47 7.59
C ASP A 54 -16.67 -8.29 7.13
N THR A 55 -17.77 -8.51 6.42
CA THR A 55 -18.69 -7.39 6.07
C THR A 55 -19.48 -6.79 7.25
N GLU A 56 -19.72 -7.55 8.33
CA GLU A 56 -20.52 -7.14 9.49
C GLU A 56 -19.69 -6.55 10.64
N SER A 57 -18.36 -6.73 10.63
CA SER A 57 -17.48 -6.08 11.59
C SER A 57 -17.57 -4.55 11.41
N PRO A 58 -17.81 -3.77 12.48
CA PRO A 58 -17.97 -2.34 12.35
C PRO A 58 -16.70 -1.74 11.74
N ARG A 59 -16.87 -1.05 10.60
CA ARG A 59 -15.80 -0.32 9.92
C ARG A 59 -15.00 0.48 10.92
N LEU A 60 -13.69 0.27 11.01
CA LEU A 60 -12.86 1.12 11.85
C LEU A 60 -12.86 2.52 11.22
N SER A 61 -12.87 3.56 12.06
CA SER A 61 -12.63 4.89 11.53
C SER A 61 -11.21 4.96 10.98
N PRO A 62 -10.96 5.74 9.91
CA PRO A 62 -9.62 5.89 9.35
C PRO A 62 -8.57 6.25 10.42
N LYS A 63 -8.94 7.13 11.36
CA LYS A 63 -8.08 7.48 12.50
C LYS A 63 -7.74 6.29 13.40
N LYS A 64 -8.72 5.42 13.70
CA LYS A 64 -8.49 4.23 14.53
C LYS A 64 -7.58 3.21 13.83
N TRP A 65 -7.68 3.11 12.51
CA TRP A 65 -6.74 2.30 11.73
C TRP A 65 -5.32 2.87 11.81
N LEU A 66 -5.15 4.19 11.69
CA LEU A 66 -3.84 4.83 11.88
C LEU A 66 -3.27 4.56 13.27
N GLU A 67 -4.09 4.62 14.31
CA GLU A 67 -3.67 4.28 15.67
C GLU A 67 -3.18 2.83 15.78
N GLN A 68 -3.85 1.87 15.12
CA GLN A 68 -3.38 0.47 15.07
C GLN A 68 -2.07 0.32 14.33
N LEU A 69 -1.87 1.07 13.25
CA LEU A 69 -0.66 1.00 12.45
C LEU A 69 0.60 1.42 13.24
N THR A 70 0.44 2.23 14.30
CA THR A 70 1.56 2.65 15.15
C THR A 70 2.14 1.55 16.04
N ILE A 71 1.43 0.43 16.20
CA ILE A 71 1.87 -0.71 17.01
C ILE A 71 2.17 -1.94 16.18
N VAL A 72 2.16 -1.81 14.84
CA VAL A 72 2.48 -2.91 13.93
C VAL A 72 3.98 -3.16 13.95
N ASP A 73 4.34 -4.42 14.10
CA ASP A 73 5.70 -4.86 13.79
C ASP A 73 5.82 -5.01 12.28
N PHE A 74 6.47 -4.04 11.63
CA PHE A 74 6.71 -4.08 10.19
C PHE A 74 7.71 -5.17 9.78
N SER A 75 8.36 -5.87 10.70
CA SER A 75 9.15 -7.06 10.36
C SER A 75 8.33 -8.36 10.37
N ASP A 76 7.11 -8.33 10.94
CA ASP A 76 6.19 -9.47 10.96
C ASP A 76 5.33 -9.49 9.69
N HIS A 77 5.69 -10.40 8.77
CA HIS A 77 4.99 -10.58 7.49
C HIS A 77 3.49 -10.87 7.66
N VAL A 78 3.07 -11.55 8.73
CA VAL A 78 1.65 -11.86 8.99
C VAL A 78 0.93 -10.57 9.36
N ALA A 79 1.50 -9.81 10.30
CA ALA A 79 0.93 -8.54 10.76
C ALA A 79 0.78 -7.53 9.61
N ILE A 80 1.76 -7.44 8.71
CA ILE A 80 1.69 -6.57 7.54
C ILE A 80 0.64 -7.05 6.55
N SER A 81 0.59 -8.36 6.29
CA SER A 81 -0.41 -8.95 5.38
C SER A 81 -1.83 -8.70 5.86
N ASP A 82 -2.08 -8.85 7.17
CA ASP A 82 -3.35 -8.51 7.80
C ASP A 82 -3.71 -7.03 7.59
N HIS A 83 -2.75 -6.11 7.75
CA HIS A 83 -2.98 -4.67 7.54
C HIS A 83 -3.30 -4.35 6.07
N ARG A 84 -2.56 -4.94 5.13
CA ARG A 84 -2.80 -4.74 3.70
C ARG A 84 -4.14 -5.33 3.26
N PHE A 85 -4.48 -6.52 3.76
CA PHE A 85 -5.77 -7.14 3.48
C PHE A 85 -6.93 -6.30 3.99
N GLY A 86 -6.81 -5.74 5.20
CA GLY A 86 -7.79 -4.81 5.77
C GLY A 86 -8.03 -3.57 4.90
N LEU A 87 -6.99 -3.05 4.24
CA LEU A 87 -7.13 -1.95 3.27
C LEU A 87 -7.89 -2.36 2.01
N GLY A 88 -7.71 -3.60 1.54
CA GLY A 88 -8.31 -4.10 0.29
C GLY A 88 -9.77 -4.53 0.38
N THR A 89 -10.32 -4.64 1.57
CA THR A 89 -11.70 -5.11 1.85
C THR A 89 -12.66 -3.98 2.22
N ASP A 90 -12.26 -2.72 1.98
CA ASP A 90 -13.05 -1.51 2.26
C ASP A 90 -13.55 -1.41 3.72
N PHE A 91 -12.80 -2.00 4.66
CA PHE A 91 -13.12 -1.89 6.09
C PHE A 91 -13.05 -0.46 6.63
N PHE A 92 -12.40 0.46 5.90
CA PHE A 92 -12.13 1.82 6.35
C PHE A 92 -12.54 2.84 5.28
N GLY A 93 -12.97 4.02 5.74
CA GLY A 93 -13.26 5.15 4.85
C GLY A 93 -11.99 5.79 4.29
N LYS A 94 -12.16 6.85 3.50
CA LYS A 94 -11.03 7.66 3.02
C LYS A 94 -10.33 8.33 4.20
N PHE A 95 -9.00 8.42 4.14
CA PHE A 95 -8.19 9.14 5.11
C PHE A 95 -8.04 10.58 4.64
N ASP A 96 -8.36 11.54 5.51
CA ASP A 96 -8.12 12.95 5.19
C ASP A 96 -6.61 13.22 5.19
N LEU A 97 -6.10 13.79 4.08
CA LEU A 97 -4.72 14.22 3.99
C LEU A 97 -4.61 15.73 4.10
N VAL A 98 -5.37 16.47 3.29
CA VAL A 98 -5.43 17.94 3.34
C VAL A 98 -6.89 18.35 3.40
N THR A 99 -7.25 19.11 4.41
CA THR A 99 -8.62 19.58 4.65
C THR A 99 -8.66 21.10 4.54
N ASP A 100 -8.65 21.56 3.29
CA ASP A 100 -8.79 22.96 2.92
C ASP A 100 -9.96 23.09 1.93
N ASP A 101 -10.76 24.16 2.04
CA ASP A 101 -11.97 24.37 1.23
C ASP A 101 -11.66 24.36 -0.27
N MET A 102 -10.51 24.92 -0.67
CA MET A 102 -10.11 25.03 -2.08
C MET A 102 -9.19 23.90 -2.55
N ASN A 103 -8.56 23.17 -1.63
CA ASN A 103 -7.52 22.17 -1.91
C ASN A 103 -7.70 20.89 -1.07
N THR A 104 -8.91 20.34 -1.03
CA THR A 104 -9.17 19.11 -0.28
C THR A 104 -8.54 17.89 -0.98
N PHE A 105 -7.74 17.12 -0.24
CA PHE A 105 -7.14 15.86 -0.67
C PHE A 105 -7.39 14.76 0.35
N ALA A 106 -7.70 13.56 -0.13
CA ALA A 106 -7.93 12.38 0.70
C ALA A 106 -7.23 11.15 0.10
N ILE A 107 -6.95 10.15 0.93
CA ILE A 107 -6.40 8.85 0.52
C ILE A 107 -7.53 7.84 0.52
N ALA A 108 -7.78 7.23 -0.63
CA ALA A 108 -8.69 6.10 -0.74
C ALA A 108 -7.89 4.79 -0.58
N PRO A 109 -8.36 3.84 0.26
CA PRO A 109 -7.79 2.50 0.28
C PRO A 109 -7.79 1.90 -1.13
N TYR A 110 -6.64 1.36 -1.55
CA TYR A 110 -6.51 0.73 -2.87
C TYR A 110 -5.45 -0.38 -2.81
N PRO A 111 -5.83 -1.66 -2.92
CA PRO A 111 -4.90 -2.78 -2.74
C PRO A 111 -3.88 -2.93 -3.88
N GLY A 112 -4.14 -2.30 -5.04
CA GLY A 112 -3.22 -2.20 -6.17
C GLY A 112 -2.37 -0.93 -6.16
N ALA A 113 -2.29 -0.22 -5.02
CA ALA A 113 -1.56 1.04 -4.94
C ALA A 113 -0.05 0.84 -5.11
N LEU A 114 0.54 1.69 -5.94
CA LEU A 114 1.93 1.72 -6.36
C LEU A 114 2.31 0.49 -7.19
N SER A 115 2.10 0.61 -8.49
CA SER A 115 2.34 -0.46 -9.45
C SER A 115 3.84 -0.74 -9.59
N THR A 116 4.18 -2.01 -9.58
CA THR A 116 5.57 -2.47 -9.68
C THR A 116 5.94 -2.71 -11.14
N GLU A 117 7.22 -2.65 -11.48
CA GLU A 117 7.68 -3.40 -12.66
C GLU A 117 7.69 -4.88 -12.26
N GLU A 118 7.02 -5.72 -13.06
CA GLU A 118 6.96 -7.16 -12.79
C GLU A 118 8.38 -7.74 -12.71
N LEU A 119 8.68 -8.49 -11.65
CA LEU A 119 9.85 -9.34 -11.65
C LEU A 119 9.74 -10.30 -12.84
N PRO A 120 10.83 -10.60 -13.55
CA PRO A 120 10.83 -11.72 -14.49
C PRO A 120 10.34 -12.95 -13.73
N LEU A 121 9.24 -13.55 -14.20
CA LEU A 121 8.70 -14.76 -13.60
C LEU A 121 9.83 -15.77 -13.42
N PRO A 122 10.01 -16.35 -12.22
CA PRO A 122 10.90 -17.49 -12.06
C PRO A 122 10.47 -18.54 -13.09
N GLN A 123 11.41 -19.01 -13.92
CA GLN A 123 11.13 -20.10 -14.84
C GLN A 123 10.62 -21.27 -14.00
N HIS A 124 9.34 -21.64 -14.19
CA HIS A 124 8.64 -22.66 -13.42
C HIS A 124 9.50 -23.92 -13.24
N SER A 125 10.12 -24.08 -12.06
CA SER A 125 10.59 -25.39 -11.65
C SER A 125 9.36 -26.18 -11.24
N SER A 126 9.10 -27.24 -11.99
CA SER A 126 7.94 -28.10 -11.82
C SER A 126 8.18 -28.99 -10.59
N SER A 127 7.87 -28.52 -9.39
CA SER A 127 7.73 -29.41 -8.23
C SER A 127 6.69 -28.88 -7.24
N PRO A 128 5.68 -29.67 -6.85
CA PRO A 128 4.69 -29.30 -5.87
C PRO A 128 5.18 -29.71 -4.48
N ASP A 129 6.20 -29.04 -3.95
CA ASP A 129 6.53 -29.16 -2.53
C ASP A 129 6.39 -27.78 -1.89
N THR A 130 5.35 -27.67 -1.08
CA THR A 130 4.83 -26.45 -0.44
C THR A 130 5.59 -26.16 0.86
N SER A 131 6.51 -25.22 0.78
CA SER A 131 6.94 -24.33 1.86
C SER A 131 7.16 -22.97 1.21
N PHE A 132 6.78 -21.85 1.86
CA PHE A 132 7.21 -20.54 1.38
C PHE A 132 8.73 -20.57 1.22
N ASP A 133 9.20 -20.43 -0.01
CA ASP A 133 10.62 -20.33 -0.26
C ASP A 133 11.03 -18.92 0.20
N ASP A 134 12.24 -18.77 0.74
CA ASP A 134 12.78 -17.45 1.08
C ASP A 134 12.81 -16.51 -0.14
N ASN A 135 12.68 -17.10 -1.35
CA ASN A 135 12.58 -16.45 -2.64
C ASN A 135 11.18 -15.97 -3.03
N ASP A 136 10.14 -16.26 -2.23
CA ASP A 136 8.78 -15.80 -2.53
C ASP A 136 8.65 -14.27 -2.32
N PRO A 137 7.94 -13.55 -3.19
CA PRO A 137 7.71 -12.12 -3.03
C PRO A 137 7.00 -11.80 -1.71
N HIS A 138 7.46 -10.76 -1.02
CA HIS A 138 6.79 -10.25 0.16
C HIS A 138 5.38 -9.79 -0.25
N PRO A 139 4.32 -10.28 0.40
CA PRO A 139 2.94 -10.07 -0.03
C PRO A 139 2.45 -8.61 0.02
N SER A 140 3.28 -7.68 0.54
CA SER A 140 2.80 -6.38 1.00
C SER A 140 3.79 -5.22 0.90
N LEU A 141 5.10 -5.47 1.05
CA LEU A 141 6.12 -4.43 1.04
C LEU A 141 6.77 -4.31 -0.34
N LEU A 142 7.17 -3.08 -0.69
CA LEU A 142 7.84 -2.77 -1.95
C LEU A 142 9.19 -2.09 -1.67
N SER A 143 10.20 -2.41 -2.47
CA SER A 143 11.43 -1.61 -2.49
C SER A 143 11.27 -0.41 -3.39
N LEU A 144 11.74 0.74 -2.91
CA LEU A 144 11.88 1.93 -3.73
C LEU A 144 13.35 2.20 -4.04
N GLN A 145 13.61 2.54 -5.29
CA GLN A 145 14.93 2.91 -5.76
C GLN A 145 14.81 4.14 -6.66
N ILE A 146 15.79 5.05 -6.56
CA ILE A 146 15.93 6.10 -7.56
C ILE A 146 16.35 5.41 -8.85
N GLY A 147 15.52 5.50 -9.89
CA GLY A 147 15.82 4.99 -11.21
C GLY A 147 17.09 5.64 -11.75
N GLY A 148 18.11 4.84 -12.01
CA GLY A 148 19.16 5.23 -12.94
C GLY A 148 18.54 5.28 -14.34
N GLN A 149 18.85 6.31 -15.13
CA GLN A 149 18.45 6.39 -16.54
C GLN A 149 18.81 5.08 -17.25
N HIS A 150 17.84 4.20 -17.49
CA HIS A 150 17.98 3.15 -18.47
C HIS A 150 17.77 3.77 -19.85
N ALA A 151 18.90 4.02 -20.50
CA ALA A 151 19.13 4.11 -21.93
C ALA A 151 17.86 3.98 -22.81
N ILE A 152 17.21 5.11 -23.08
CA ILE A 152 16.44 5.29 -24.30
C ILE A 152 17.18 6.39 -25.06
N HIS A 153 17.88 5.99 -26.12
CA HIS A 153 18.78 6.76 -27.01
C HIS A 153 20.29 6.69 -26.72
N PRO A 154 21.09 6.05 -27.60
CA PRO A 154 22.51 6.30 -27.70
C PRO A 154 22.73 7.52 -28.61
N ALA A 155 22.79 8.73 -28.05
CA ALA A 155 23.51 9.86 -28.66
C ALA A 155 23.67 11.05 -27.70
N LEU A 156 24.94 11.32 -27.38
CA LEU A 156 25.57 12.63 -27.17
C LEU A 156 25.37 13.36 -25.81
N GLU A 157 26.40 13.21 -24.96
CA GLU A 157 27.11 14.24 -24.14
C GLU A 157 26.28 15.05 -23.11
N THR A 158 26.65 15.28 -21.84
CA THR A 158 27.92 15.29 -21.05
C THR A 158 27.58 15.09 -19.55
N PRO A 159 28.55 14.77 -18.67
CA PRO A 159 28.30 14.32 -17.31
C PRO A 159 28.30 15.45 -16.29
N THR A 160 27.13 15.84 -15.76
CA THR A 160 26.94 16.44 -14.42
C THR A 160 25.43 16.45 -14.17
N THR A 161 24.89 15.93 -13.06
CA THR A 161 24.88 16.63 -11.78
C THR A 161 24.24 15.69 -10.77
N VAL A 162 24.86 15.58 -9.60
CA VAL A 162 24.30 15.07 -8.33
C VAL A 162 22.78 15.23 -8.31
N ILE A 163 22.02 14.15 -8.10
CA ILE A 163 20.57 14.24 -7.86
C ILE A 163 20.39 14.53 -6.37
N PRO A 164 20.05 15.75 -5.95
CA PRO A 164 19.77 16.02 -4.54
C PRO A 164 18.26 15.96 -4.38
N SER A 165 17.77 15.15 -3.44
CA SER A 165 16.60 15.62 -2.70
C SER A 165 16.94 17.02 -2.17
N VAL A 166 16.00 17.97 -2.21
CA VAL A 166 16.26 19.36 -1.77
C VAL A 166 16.76 19.41 -0.32
N SER A 167 16.45 18.37 0.48
CA SER A 167 16.92 18.20 1.87
C SER A 167 18.12 17.26 2.06
N GLY A 168 18.58 16.55 1.03
CA GLY A 168 19.56 15.45 1.19
C GLY A 168 19.01 14.22 1.94
N GLN A 169 17.71 14.17 2.26
CA GLN A 169 17.10 12.97 2.85
C GLN A 169 17.06 11.83 1.81
N PRO A 170 17.44 10.61 2.22
CA PRO A 170 17.35 9.45 1.34
C PRO A 170 15.89 9.05 1.12
N LEU A 171 15.63 8.48 -0.06
CA LEU A 171 14.37 7.80 -0.36
C LEU A 171 14.24 6.57 0.56
N PRO A 172 13.04 6.25 1.09
CA PRO A 172 12.85 5.05 1.91
C PRO A 172 13.10 3.80 1.08
N SER A 173 13.86 2.84 1.63
CA SER A 173 14.28 1.63 0.90
C SER A 173 13.20 0.55 0.84
N LEU A 174 12.31 0.51 1.83
CA LEU A 174 11.23 -0.46 1.96
C LEU A 174 9.96 0.24 2.45
N VAL A 175 8.86 0.07 1.72
CA VAL A 175 7.61 0.79 2.00
C VAL A 175 6.38 -0.10 2.00
N LEU A 176 5.38 0.28 2.81
CA LEU A 176 4.03 -0.26 2.79
C LEU A 176 3.09 0.72 2.06
N PRO A 177 2.48 0.34 0.92
CA PRO A 177 1.44 1.14 0.29
C PRO A 177 0.17 1.19 1.16
N VAL A 178 -0.40 2.39 1.32
CA VAL A 178 -1.62 2.63 2.09
C VAL A 178 -2.82 2.86 1.17
N GLY A 179 -2.66 3.67 0.13
CA GLY A 179 -3.76 3.97 -0.78
C GLY A 179 -3.46 5.08 -1.78
N LYS A 180 -4.41 5.30 -2.68
CA LYS A 180 -4.30 6.27 -3.76
C LYS A 180 -4.79 7.64 -3.32
N LEU A 181 -4.05 8.69 -3.67
CA LEU A 181 -4.45 10.06 -3.43
C LEU A 181 -5.58 10.45 -4.38
N GLN A 182 -6.61 11.05 -3.81
CA GLN A 182 -7.73 11.63 -4.53
C GLN A 182 -7.85 13.12 -4.23
N LYS A 183 -8.21 13.88 -5.25
CA LYS A 183 -8.47 15.32 -5.17
C LYS A 183 -9.96 15.60 -5.24
N ARG A 184 -10.47 16.46 -4.38
CA ARG A 184 -11.86 16.92 -4.48
C ARG A 184 -12.06 17.73 -5.75
N SER A 185 -13.12 17.42 -6.47
CA SER A 185 -13.55 18.16 -7.65
C SER A 185 -14.14 19.50 -7.22
N ASN A 186 -13.73 20.57 -7.91
CA ASN A 186 -14.28 21.91 -7.72
C ASN A 186 -15.59 22.13 -8.51
N ALA A 187 -16.16 21.07 -9.10
CA ALA A 187 -17.44 21.14 -9.79
C ALA A 187 -18.56 21.48 -8.79
N LYS A 188 -19.32 22.55 -9.07
CA LYS A 188 -20.33 23.14 -8.18
C LYS A 188 -21.45 22.19 -7.69
N THR A 189 -21.59 21.01 -8.29
CA THR A 189 -22.79 20.18 -8.14
C THR A 189 -22.57 18.86 -7.42
N ASN A 190 -21.35 18.41 -7.11
CA ASN A 190 -21.15 17.20 -6.31
C ASN A 190 -19.78 17.19 -5.60
N ASN A 191 -19.75 16.70 -4.36
CA ASN A 191 -18.54 16.37 -3.59
C ASN A 191 -17.81 15.14 -4.17
N VAL A 192 -17.49 15.16 -5.47
CA VAL A 192 -16.78 14.07 -6.15
C VAL A 192 -15.30 14.17 -5.86
N PHE A 193 -14.66 13.04 -5.67
CA PHE A 193 -13.21 12.91 -5.60
C PHE A 193 -12.71 12.24 -6.88
N LEU A 194 -11.63 12.76 -7.44
CA LEU A 194 -10.97 12.24 -8.63
C LEU A 194 -9.63 11.63 -8.22
N ASP A 195 -9.35 10.44 -8.73
CA ASP A 195 -8.06 9.79 -8.58
C ASP A 195 -6.92 10.63 -9.14
N THR A 196 -5.76 10.50 -8.50
CA THR A 196 -4.48 11.04 -8.98
C THR A 196 -3.47 9.89 -9.03
N ASP A 197 -2.35 10.08 -9.73
CA ASP A 197 -1.31 9.05 -9.80
C ASP A 197 -0.42 9.00 -8.56
N TYR A 198 -0.69 9.80 -7.53
CA TYR A 198 0.07 9.73 -6.28
C TYR A 198 -0.47 8.63 -5.37
N VAL A 199 0.44 7.90 -4.75
CA VAL A 199 0.18 6.86 -3.77
C VAL A 199 0.82 7.25 -2.44
N LEU A 200 0.05 7.12 -1.36
CA LEU A 200 0.58 7.27 -0.01
C LEU A 200 1.24 5.96 0.42
N VAL A 201 2.47 6.06 0.91
CA VAL A 201 3.23 4.94 1.45
C VAL A 201 3.83 5.30 2.81
N ILE A 202 4.19 4.27 3.55
CA ILE A 202 4.88 4.39 4.85
C ILE A 202 6.24 3.73 4.74
N ASP A 203 7.27 4.41 5.25
CA ASP A 203 8.59 3.83 5.42
C ASP A 203 8.56 2.78 6.54
N ALA A 204 8.74 1.52 6.15
CA ALA A 204 8.60 0.38 7.05
C ALA A 204 9.83 0.17 7.95
N VAL A 205 11.00 0.66 7.53
CA VAL A 205 12.28 0.39 8.23
C VAL A 205 12.69 1.52 9.17
N ALA A 206 12.27 2.75 8.89
CA ALA A 206 12.61 3.88 9.76
C ALA A 206 11.78 3.88 11.07
N THR A 207 12.42 4.23 12.18
CA THR A 207 11.84 4.17 13.54
C THR A 207 10.52 4.93 13.72
N GLU A 208 10.38 6.10 13.09
CA GLU A 208 9.16 6.93 13.21
C GLU A 208 8.12 6.62 12.14
N HIS A 209 8.43 5.71 11.21
CA HIS A 209 7.62 5.37 10.05
C HIS A 209 7.14 6.62 9.27
N PRO A 210 8.06 7.44 8.72
CA PRO A 210 7.75 8.54 7.81
C PRO A 210 6.68 8.21 6.78
N VAL A 211 5.80 9.19 6.52
CA VAL A 211 4.73 9.07 5.53
C VAL A 211 5.12 9.82 4.26
N TRP A 212 5.05 9.15 3.14
CA TRP A 212 5.48 9.64 1.84
C TRP A 212 4.35 9.61 0.82
N LEU A 213 4.38 10.54 -0.13
CA LEU A 213 3.65 10.45 -1.39
C LEU A 213 4.64 10.07 -2.48
N ILE A 214 4.32 9.04 -3.24
CA ILE A 214 5.10 8.55 -4.39
C ILE A 214 4.24 8.64 -5.65
N TYR A 215 4.80 9.14 -6.75
CA TYR A 215 4.15 9.14 -8.05
C TYR A 215 4.20 7.72 -8.63
N ASP A 216 3.06 7.12 -8.90
CA ASP A 216 2.98 5.86 -9.65
C ASP A 216 3.27 6.16 -11.11
N ARG A 217 4.49 5.81 -11.57
CA ARG A 217 4.91 5.96 -12.97
C ARG A 217 4.43 4.82 -13.86
N ASN A 218 3.79 3.80 -13.29
CA ASN A 218 3.33 2.62 -14.02
C ASN A 218 1.88 2.24 -13.68
N PRO A 219 0.93 3.21 -13.57
CA PRO A 219 -0.41 2.93 -13.11
C PRO A 219 -1.14 1.98 -14.07
N ARG A 220 -2.18 1.34 -13.55
CA ARG A 220 -3.16 0.62 -14.36
C ARG A 220 -4.16 1.60 -14.96
N ASP A 221 -4.42 1.46 -16.25
CA ASP A 221 -5.50 2.18 -16.92
C ASP A 221 -6.89 1.58 -16.60
N ASP A 222 -7.95 2.15 -17.19
CA ASP A 222 -9.33 1.69 -16.99
C ASP A 222 -9.57 0.24 -17.45
N LEU A 223 -8.70 -0.30 -18.32
CA LEU A 223 -8.74 -1.68 -18.79
C LEU A 223 -7.87 -2.61 -17.91
N GLY A 224 -7.16 -2.05 -16.93
CA GLY A 224 -6.24 -2.77 -16.04
C GLY A 224 -4.84 -2.95 -16.61
N GLU A 225 -4.56 -2.38 -17.79
CA GLU A 225 -3.27 -2.47 -18.48
C GLU A 225 -2.29 -1.46 -17.89
N ARG A 226 -1.01 -1.84 -17.82
CA ARG A 226 0.04 -0.98 -17.28
C ARG A 226 0.42 0.08 -18.32
N CYS A 227 0.42 1.34 -17.91
CA CYS A 227 0.87 2.45 -18.75
C CYS A 227 1.98 3.24 -18.07
N SER A 228 3.04 3.55 -18.83
CA SER A 228 4.12 4.39 -18.30
C SER A 228 3.70 5.86 -18.38
N VAL A 229 3.74 6.56 -17.25
CA VAL A 229 3.31 7.95 -17.13
C VAL A 229 4.46 8.81 -16.63
N ASP A 230 4.76 9.86 -17.39
CA ASP A 230 5.74 10.87 -17.00
C ASP A 230 5.05 12.04 -16.28
N PRO A 231 5.34 12.31 -14.99
CA PRO A 231 4.71 13.38 -14.21
C PRO A 231 4.83 14.77 -14.86
N ASP A 232 5.87 15.02 -15.65
CA ASP A 232 6.08 16.29 -16.35
C ASP A 232 5.12 16.50 -17.53
N GLN A 233 4.55 15.42 -18.06
CA GLN A 233 3.55 15.46 -19.15
C GLN A 233 2.11 15.50 -18.63
N GLN A 234 1.91 15.34 -17.31
CA GLN A 234 0.58 15.28 -16.71
C GLN A 234 0.10 16.63 -16.16
N PRO A 235 -1.23 16.85 -16.09
CA PRO A 235 -1.77 18.01 -15.41
C PRO A 235 -1.27 18.12 -13.96
N LEU A 236 -1.03 19.35 -13.51
CA LEU A 236 -0.58 19.59 -12.13
C LEU A 236 -1.64 19.17 -11.11
N VAL A 237 -1.29 18.20 -10.27
CA VAL A 237 -2.11 17.79 -9.13
C VAL A 237 -2.11 18.89 -8.07
N PHE A 238 -0.90 19.39 -7.73
CA PHE A 238 -0.66 20.40 -6.70
C PHE A 238 -0.24 21.74 -7.30
N LYS A 239 -1.22 22.57 -7.70
CA LYS A 239 -0.94 23.86 -8.36
C LYS A 239 -0.02 24.80 -7.58
N GLY A 240 -0.10 24.81 -6.24
CA GLY A 240 0.76 25.66 -5.40
C GLY A 240 2.23 25.21 -5.31
N VAL A 241 2.52 23.94 -5.60
CA VAL A 241 3.90 23.43 -5.68
C VAL A 241 4.55 23.82 -7.01
N GLY A 242 3.76 23.97 -8.07
CA GLY A 242 4.20 24.44 -9.39
C GLY A 242 4.73 23.35 -10.32
N LYS A 243 4.99 22.14 -9.81
CA LYS A 243 5.36 20.95 -10.58
C LYS A 243 4.87 19.68 -9.89
N ASN A 244 4.72 18.61 -10.66
CA ASN A 244 4.64 17.27 -10.10
C ASN A 244 6.04 16.85 -9.62
N PHE A 245 6.09 15.94 -8.66
CA PHE A 245 7.30 15.39 -8.06
C PHE A 245 7.14 13.88 -7.99
N ASP A 246 8.25 13.16 -7.87
CA ASP A 246 8.25 11.70 -7.83
C ASP A 246 8.04 11.16 -6.42
N ALA A 247 8.68 11.80 -5.45
CA ALA A 247 8.50 11.42 -4.05
C ALA A 247 8.60 12.64 -3.14
N ALA A 248 7.76 12.73 -2.11
CA ALA A 248 7.90 13.72 -1.06
C ALA A 248 7.46 13.15 0.28
N GLN A 249 8.21 13.48 1.32
CA GLN A 249 7.81 13.19 2.68
C GLN A 249 6.76 14.22 3.11
N VAL A 250 5.58 13.75 3.50
CA VAL A 250 4.48 14.61 3.95
C VAL A 250 4.46 14.70 5.47
N PHE A 251 4.81 13.61 6.17
CA PHE A 251 4.93 13.61 7.62
C PHE A 251 6.24 12.98 8.09
N PRO A 252 6.84 13.50 9.19
CA PRO A 252 8.01 12.89 9.81
C PRO A 252 7.73 11.50 10.40
N GLY A 253 6.47 11.15 10.64
CA GLY A 253 6.06 9.83 11.11
C GLY A 253 4.55 9.68 11.21
N ILE A 254 4.06 8.45 11.37
CA ILE A 254 2.61 8.14 11.51
C ILE A 254 1.98 8.95 12.65
N GLN A 255 2.69 9.11 13.78
CA GLN A 255 2.22 9.87 14.94
C GLN A 255 1.89 11.33 14.61
N TYR A 256 2.63 11.93 13.68
CA TYR A 256 2.36 13.30 13.23
C TYR A 256 1.14 13.35 12.33
N TRP A 257 0.95 12.34 11.48
CA TRP A 257 -0.27 12.22 10.68
C TRP A 257 -1.51 12.09 11.57
N ILE A 258 -1.47 11.27 12.63
CA ILE A 258 -2.58 11.13 13.59
C ILE A 258 -2.91 12.47 14.25
N LYS A 259 -1.90 13.22 14.68
CA LYS A 259 -2.09 14.53 15.32
C LYS A 259 -2.71 15.56 14.37
N SER A 260 -2.31 15.52 13.10
CA SER A 260 -2.79 16.44 12.06
C SER A 260 -3.98 15.88 11.28
N TYR A 261 -4.54 14.72 11.67
CA TYR A 261 -5.59 14.05 10.93
C TYR A 261 -6.81 14.97 10.76
N GLY A 262 -7.20 15.20 9.50
CA GLY A 262 -8.30 16.10 9.15
C GLY A 262 -8.06 17.58 9.43
N ASN A 263 -6.79 17.99 9.67
CA ASN A 263 -6.42 19.36 10.01
C ASN A 263 -5.16 19.87 9.31
N LEU A 264 -4.47 19.07 8.48
CA LEU A 264 -3.37 19.55 7.67
C LEU A 264 -3.92 20.48 6.58
N ASP A 265 -3.45 21.72 6.56
CA ASP A 265 -3.80 22.67 5.51
C ASP A 265 -2.85 22.56 4.31
N PHE A 266 -3.23 23.19 3.20
CA PHE A 266 -2.46 23.12 1.97
C PHE A 266 -1.09 23.82 2.07
N THR A 267 -0.96 24.82 2.95
CA THR A 267 0.31 25.54 3.16
C THR A 267 1.34 24.63 3.81
N GLY A 268 0.99 23.97 4.92
CA GLY A 268 1.86 23.02 5.61
C GLY A 268 2.24 21.83 4.72
N PHE A 269 1.28 21.32 3.94
CA PHE A 269 1.56 20.30 2.92
C PHE A 269 2.60 20.78 1.91
N GLN A 270 2.42 21.97 1.36
CA GLN A 270 3.31 22.53 0.35
C GLN A 270 4.73 22.76 0.91
N GLU A 271 4.86 23.18 2.16
CA GLU A 271 6.16 23.31 2.83
C GLU A 271 6.87 21.95 2.97
N ALA A 272 6.14 20.90 3.36
CA ALA A 272 6.68 19.55 3.46
C ALA A 272 7.21 19.04 2.11
N VAL A 273 6.43 19.24 1.03
CA VAL A 273 6.84 18.90 -0.34
C VAL A 273 8.04 19.72 -0.79
N LYS A 274 8.06 21.04 -0.56
CA LYS A 274 9.20 21.89 -0.96
C LYS A 274 10.48 21.53 -0.22
N LYS A 275 10.37 21.05 1.02
CA LYS A 275 11.51 20.64 1.84
C LYS A 275 12.15 19.35 1.30
N THR A 276 11.35 18.36 0.92
CA THR A 276 11.85 17.00 0.63
C THR A 276 11.81 16.59 -0.84
N GLY A 277 10.90 17.18 -1.61
CA GLY A 277 10.50 16.77 -2.95
C GLY A 277 11.64 16.29 -3.85
N ILE A 278 11.55 15.01 -4.22
CA ILE A 278 12.42 14.31 -5.16
C ILE A 278 11.76 14.37 -6.52
N ILE A 279 12.53 14.77 -7.52
CA ILE A 279 12.07 14.87 -8.92
C ILE A 279 12.68 13.79 -9.82
N ALA A 280 13.66 13.05 -9.31
CA ALA A 280 14.21 11.94 -10.05
C ALA A 280 13.22 10.76 -10.07
N PRO A 281 13.16 10.00 -11.17
CA PRO A 281 12.27 8.85 -11.26
C PRO A 281 12.48 7.89 -10.08
N VAL A 282 11.39 7.50 -9.43
CA VAL A 282 11.35 6.47 -8.41
C VAL A 282 10.71 5.22 -9.02
N LYS A 283 11.37 4.10 -8.81
CA LYS A 283 10.89 2.78 -9.24
C LYS A 283 10.48 1.98 -8.02
N ALA A 284 9.30 1.38 -8.09
CA ALA A 284 8.81 0.40 -7.13
C ALA A 284 9.03 -1.02 -7.65
N THR A 285 9.56 -1.89 -6.79
CA THR A 285 9.82 -3.31 -7.11
C THR A 285 9.35 -4.20 -5.97
N GLU A 286 8.85 -5.38 -6.33
CA GLU A 286 8.60 -6.43 -5.35
C GLU A 286 9.94 -7.01 -4.88
N LEU A 287 10.03 -7.37 -3.61
CA LEU A 287 11.19 -8.03 -3.02
C LEU A 287 10.81 -9.40 -2.49
N THR A 288 11.79 -10.28 -2.37
CA THR A 288 11.63 -11.54 -1.65
C THR A 288 11.51 -11.31 -0.13
N LEU A 289 10.92 -12.26 0.60
CA LEU A 289 10.87 -12.22 2.06
C LEU A 289 12.28 -12.12 2.68
N SER A 290 13.25 -12.86 2.16
CA SER A 290 14.64 -12.81 2.65
C SER A 290 15.28 -11.43 2.44
N ASP A 291 15.03 -10.78 1.30
CA ASP A 291 15.60 -9.46 1.03
C ASP A 291 14.95 -8.37 1.90
N ALA A 292 13.64 -8.46 2.15
CA ALA A 292 12.97 -7.60 3.11
C ALA A 292 13.55 -7.78 4.52
N ALA A 293 13.78 -9.02 4.96
CA ALA A 293 14.35 -9.31 6.28
C ALA A 293 15.76 -8.70 6.47
N LYS A 294 16.59 -8.67 5.43
CA LYS A 294 17.91 -8.02 5.48
C LYS A 294 17.81 -6.50 5.68
N LEU A 295 16.79 -5.86 5.11
CA LEU A 295 16.58 -4.42 5.24
C LEU A 295 16.11 -4.03 6.65
N PHE A 296 15.34 -4.89 7.32
CA PHE A 296 14.94 -4.69 8.72
C PHE A 296 16.09 -4.81 9.73
N GLN A 297 17.24 -5.37 9.31
CA GLN A 297 18.41 -5.57 10.17
C GLN A 297 19.46 -4.44 10.08
N GLN A 298 19.24 -3.46 9.18
CA GLN A 298 20.15 -2.32 8.96
C GLN A 298 19.89 -1.18 9.93
#